data_AF-A0A0C3KTA9-F1
#
_entry.id   AF-A0A0C3KTA9-F1
#
_cell.length_a   1.000
_cell.length_b   1.000
_cell.length_c   1.000
_cell.angle_alpha   90.00
_cell.angle_beta   90.00
_cell.angle_gamma   90.00
#
_symmetry.space_group_name_H-M   'P 1'
#
loop_
_entity.id
_entity.type
_entity.pdbx_description
1 polymer ?
#
loop_
_entity_poly.entity_id
_entity_poly.type
_entity_poly.pdbx_seq_one_letter_code
_entity_poly.pdbx_strand_id
1 'polypeptide(L)'
;SSSEEPPKRVVDDIYNSDAMLREYEGLQRSPREPGCPFERVILALQFWSDATQLANFGSAKLWPVYMYFGNQPKWARSRPDMHACHDIAHIPSLPDSFQDFICEQRGFPADARLKTHCRHELFHAVWRVLLDEKFIKAYKHGILIKFPDGNVRRVYLRIITYSADYPEKVLIATIRNLGTCLCPRCLVQRHQIRKLGLQVDAKFRKSHRRFDDDNRRYLVNKARHFIYERRKGVTSTWVQALLRSTSLVPTINAFSSCLSNFGFNYFDMLCSDFMHEFELGEWKTLLTHLIRMLFALGEDRISRLDERLAPSASRKE
;
A
#
# COMPACT_ATOMS: atom_id res chain seq x y z
N SER A 1 -40.62 15.70 13.32
CA SER A 1 -39.95 16.04 12.06
C SER A 1 -38.60 15.35 12.05
N SER A 2 -38.54 14.12 11.54
CA SER A 2 -37.26 13.49 11.23
C SER A 2 -36.72 14.19 9.99
N SER A 3 -35.66 14.99 10.15
CA SER A 3 -34.91 15.48 9.00
C SER A 3 -34.44 14.25 8.20
N GLU A 4 -35.04 14.00 7.04
CA GLU A 4 -34.56 12.96 6.14
C GLU A 4 -33.11 13.26 5.80
N GLU A 5 -32.19 12.44 6.32
CA GLU A 5 -30.79 12.54 5.93
C GLU A 5 -30.69 12.35 4.41
N PRO A 6 -29.86 13.13 3.72
CA PRO A 6 -29.70 12.98 2.28
C PRO A 6 -29.25 11.55 1.95
N PRO A 7 -29.72 10.97 0.83
CA PRO A 7 -29.37 9.61 0.44
C PRO A 7 -27.86 9.44 0.36
N LYS A 8 -27.33 8.47 1.11
CA LYS A 8 -25.90 8.13 1.14
C LYS A 8 -25.63 7.04 0.10
N ARG A 9 -24.67 7.28 -0.79
CA ARG A 9 -24.21 6.25 -1.73
C ARG A 9 -23.49 5.14 -0.97
N VAL A 10 -23.89 3.90 -1.21
CA VAL A 10 -23.20 2.70 -0.72
C VAL A 10 -22.06 2.37 -1.68
N VAL A 11 -20.85 2.26 -1.15
CA VAL A 11 -19.66 1.82 -1.90
C VAL A 11 -19.45 0.35 -1.60
N ASP A 12 -19.67 -0.51 -2.58
CA ASP A 12 -19.53 -1.97 -2.48
C ASP A 12 -18.31 -2.49 -3.25
N ASP A 13 -17.95 -1.81 -4.34
CA ASP A 13 -16.93 -2.22 -5.28
C ASP A 13 -16.02 -1.07 -5.71
N ILE A 14 -14.86 -1.41 -6.30
CA ILE A 14 -13.89 -0.41 -6.72
C ILE A 14 -14.47 0.48 -7.82
N TYR A 15 -15.23 -0.08 -8.76
CA TYR A 15 -15.79 0.68 -9.87
C TYR A 15 -16.79 1.78 -9.44
N ASN A 16 -17.41 1.66 -8.26
CA ASN A 16 -18.32 2.67 -7.71
C ASN A 16 -17.71 3.52 -6.59
N SER A 17 -16.41 3.32 -6.30
CA SER A 17 -15.67 4.09 -5.29
C SER A 17 -15.41 5.54 -5.73
N ASP A 18 -15.30 6.43 -4.75
CA ASP A 18 -14.96 7.85 -4.98
C ASP A 18 -13.62 8.02 -5.72
N ALA A 19 -12.67 7.11 -5.49
CA ALA A 19 -11.37 7.14 -6.17
C ALA A 19 -11.53 6.84 -7.67
N MET A 20 -12.24 5.76 -8.02
CA MET A 20 -12.47 5.39 -9.41
C MET A 20 -13.29 6.43 -10.16
N LEU A 21 -14.35 6.95 -9.55
CA LEU A 21 -15.21 7.94 -10.20
C LEU A 21 -14.46 9.25 -10.49
N ARG A 22 -13.59 9.69 -9.58
CA ARG A 22 -12.72 10.86 -9.82
C ARG A 22 -11.74 10.62 -10.95
N GLU A 23 -11.11 9.44 -11.01
CA GLU A 23 -10.23 9.07 -12.12
C GLU A 23 -10.99 9.01 -13.45
N TYR A 24 -12.20 8.45 -13.45
CA TYR A 24 -13.05 8.38 -14.62
C TYR A 24 -13.47 9.75 -15.13
N GLU A 25 -13.97 10.62 -14.25
CA GLU A 25 -14.30 12.00 -14.59
C GLU A 25 -13.08 12.78 -15.09
N GLY A 26 -11.93 12.61 -14.43
CA GLY A 26 -10.67 13.23 -14.85
C GLY A 26 -10.25 12.80 -16.25
N LEU A 27 -10.36 11.50 -16.55
CA LEU A 27 -10.14 10.98 -17.90
C LEU A 27 -11.14 11.54 -18.90
N GLN A 28 -12.43 11.66 -18.54
CA GLN A 28 -13.41 12.21 -19.47
C GLN A 28 -13.19 13.71 -19.77
N ARG A 29 -12.65 14.47 -18.82
CA ARG A 29 -12.32 15.89 -19.01
C ARG A 29 -10.97 16.12 -19.70
N SER A 30 -10.10 15.11 -19.76
CA SER A 30 -8.79 15.26 -20.40
C SER A 30 -8.90 15.34 -21.94
N PRO A 31 -7.89 15.91 -22.63
CA PRO A 31 -7.83 15.86 -24.10
C PRO A 31 -7.89 14.42 -24.62
N ARG A 32 -8.62 14.21 -25.72
CA ARG A 32 -8.64 12.91 -26.41
C ARG A 32 -7.33 12.73 -27.19
N GLU A 33 -6.98 11.47 -27.43
CA GLU A 33 -5.94 11.15 -28.41
C GLU A 33 -6.37 11.68 -29.80
N PRO A 34 -5.48 12.38 -30.52
CA PRO A 34 -5.79 12.93 -31.84
C PRO A 34 -6.35 11.86 -32.78
N GLY A 35 -7.49 12.15 -33.41
CA GLY A 35 -8.14 11.25 -34.37
C GLY A 35 -8.71 9.96 -33.76
N CYS A 36 -8.81 9.82 -32.43
CA CYS A 36 -9.35 8.63 -31.80
C CYS A 36 -10.87 8.73 -31.54
N PRO A 37 -11.72 7.98 -32.27
CA PRO A 37 -13.17 8.02 -32.09
C PRO A 37 -13.64 7.13 -30.92
N PHE A 38 -12.80 6.22 -30.43
CA PHE A 38 -13.22 5.20 -29.46
C PHE A 38 -13.62 5.77 -28.10
N GLU A 39 -14.58 5.11 -27.46
CA GLU A 39 -14.94 5.33 -26.05
C GLU A 39 -13.71 5.17 -25.16
N ARG A 40 -13.58 6.03 -24.15
CA ARG A 40 -12.49 5.96 -23.17
C ARG A 40 -12.99 5.32 -21.90
N VAL A 41 -12.33 4.26 -21.47
CA VAL A 41 -12.66 3.53 -20.24
C VAL A 41 -11.40 3.34 -19.39
N ILE A 42 -11.60 3.08 -18.10
CA ILE A 42 -10.49 2.82 -17.17
C ILE A 42 -10.42 1.33 -16.87
N LEU A 43 -9.19 0.82 -16.88
CA LEU A 43 -8.83 -0.44 -16.25
C LEU A 43 -8.21 -0.15 -14.89
N ALA A 44 -8.98 -0.39 -13.83
CA ALA A 44 -8.57 -0.19 -12.46
C ALA A 44 -7.63 -1.32 -12.03
N LEU A 45 -6.41 -0.97 -11.64
CA LEU A 45 -5.40 -1.87 -11.14
C LEU A 45 -5.34 -1.80 -9.62
N GLN A 46 -5.37 -2.97 -8.99
CA GLN A 46 -5.22 -3.11 -7.56
C GLN A 46 -4.05 -4.04 -7.28
N PHE A 47 -3.14 -3.62 -6.39
CA PHE A 47 -1.95 -4.39 -6.05
C PHE A 47 -1.97 -4.89 -4.60
N TRP A 48 -1.37 -6.06 -4.40
CA TRP A 48 -1.00 -6.60 -3.11
C TRP A 48 0.43 -7.08 -3.16
N SER A 49 1.14 -7.00 -2.04
CA SER A 49 2.42 -7.67 -1.89
C SER A 49 2.59 -8.08 -0.45
N ASP A 50 2.96 -9.33 -0.22
CA ASP A 50 3.14 -9.89 1.10
C ASP A 50 4.37 -10.80 1.06
N ALA A 51 5.31 -10.60 1.99
CA ALA A 51 6.54 -11.37 2.05
C ALA A 51 6.26 -12.71 2.76
N THR A 52 6.21 -13.79 2.00
CA THR A 52 5.87 -15.12 2.52
C THR A 52 7.11 -15.98 2.76
N GLN A 53 7.17 -16.65 3.91
CA GLN A 53 8.15 -17.71 4.15
C GLN A 53 7.66 -18.98 3.46
N LEU A 54 8.46 -19.55 2.56
CA LEU A 54 8.07 -20.75 1.79
C LEU A 54 8.26 -22.06 2.57
N ALA A 55 9.05 -22.03 3.65
CA ALA A 55 9.33 -23.21 4.45
C ALA A 55 9.39 -22.87 5.93
N ASN A 56 8.80 -23.72 6.78
CA ASN A 56 8.94 -23.64 8.24
C ASN A 56 10.39 -23.89 8.68
N PHE A 57 11.18 -24.59 7.85
CA PHE A 57 12.60 -24.82 8.02
C PHE A 57 13.32 -24.53 6.70
N GLY A 58 14.08 -23.45 6.64
CA GLY A 58 14.81 -23.01 5.44
C GLY A 58 14.87 -21.48 5.32
N SER A 59 15.79 -20.97 4.51
CA SER A 59 15.94 -19.52 4.24
C SER A 59 15.12 -19.04 3.04
N ALA A 60 14.40 -19.94 2.36
CA ALA A 60 13.62 -19.62 1.17
C ALA A 60 12.45 -18.67 1.49
N LYS A 61 12.54 -17.45 0.98
CA LYS A 61 11.52 -16.41 1.10
C LYS A 61 11.01 -16.07 -0.29
N LEU A 62 9.71 -16.02 -0.45
CA LEU A 62 9.06 -15.50 -1.64
C LEU A 62 8.42 -14.16 -1.31
N TRP A 63 8.46 -13.24 -2.25
CA TRP A 63 7.74 -11.99 -2.11
C TRP A 63 6.97 -11.69 -3.38
N PRO A 64 5.79 -12.31 -3.55
CA PRO A 64 4.96 -12.10 -4.71
C PRO A 64 4.32 -10.70 -4.71
N VAL A 65 4.10 -10.19 -5.92
CA VAL A 65 3.26 -9.04 -6.19
C VAL A 65 2.05 -9.53 -6.97
N TYR A 66 0.87 -9.35 -6.38
CA TYR A 66 -0.40 -9.73 -6.97
C TYR A 66 -1.11 -8.51 -7.54
N MET A 67 -1.84 -8.72 -8.63
CA MET A 67 -2.67 -7.72 -9.28
C MET A 67 -4.09 -8.25 -9.48
N TYR A 68 -5.08 -7.40 -9.21
CA TYR A 68 -6.48 -7.65 -9.57
C TYR A 68 -7.02 -6.49 -10.40
N PHE A 69 -8.04 -6.79 -11.21
CA PHE A 69 -8.82 -5.77 -11.89
C PHE A 69 -9.96 -5.27 -10.98
N GLY A 70 -9.93 -3.98 -10.65
CA GLY A 70 -10.99 -3.31 -9.88
C GLY A 70 -12.33 -3.22 -10.62
N ASN A 71 -12.33 -3.48 -11.94
CA ASN A 71 -13.53 -3.55 -12.76
C ASN A 71 -14.35 -4.83 -12.55
N GLN A 72 -13.75 -5.89 -12.03
CA GLN A 72 -14.49 -7.10 -11.66
C GLN A 72 -15.30 -6.85 -10.37
N PRO A 73 -16.41 -7.56 -10.13
CA PRO A 73 -17.13 -7.41 -8.87
C PRO A 73 -16.39 -8.12 -7.73
N LYS A 74 -16.55 -7.62 -6.49
CA LYS A 74 -15.86 -8.14 -5.30
C LYS A 74 -16.06 -9.62 -5.10
N TRP A 75 -17.29 -10.11 -5.27
CA TRP A 75 -17.61 -11.54 -5.09
C TRP A 75 -16.82 -12.43 -6.06
N ALA A 76 -16.55 -11.96 -7.28
CA ALA A 76 -15.77 -12.73 -8.26
C ALA A 76 -14.28 -12.72 -7.89
N ARG A 77 -13.75 -11.58 -7.43
CA ARG A 77 -12.36 -11.52 -6.92
C ARG A 77 -12.15 -12.38 -5.68
N SER A 78 -13.18 -12.54 -4.84
CA SER A 78 -13.13 -13.38 -3.64
C SER A 78 -13.24 -14.89 -3.92
N ARG A 79 -13.49 -15.29 -5.18
CA ARG A 79 -13.63 -16.69 -5.57
C ARG A 79 -12.34 -17.23 -6.19
N PRO A 80 -11.69 -18.25 -5.59
CA PRO A 80 -10.44 -18.80 -6.14
C PRO A 80 -10.56 -19.37 -7.56
N ASP A 81 -11.71 -19.95 -7.89
CA ASP A 81 -11.99 -20.59 -9.18
C ASP A 81 -12.24 -19.60 -10.33
N MET A 82 -12.41 -18.31 -10.02
CA MET A 82 -12.54 -17.26 -11.02
C MET A 82 -11.18 -16.77 -11.55
N HIS A 83 -10.07 -17.23 -10.95
CA HIS A 83 -8.70 -16.88 -11.37
C HIS A 83 -8.47 -15.36 -11.53
N ALA A 84 -9.12 -14.56 -10.67
CA ALA A 84 -9.07 -13.09 -10.70
C ALA A 84 -7.75 -12.49 -10.17
N CYS A 85 -6.97 -13.30 -9.44
CA CYS A 85 -5.66 -12.92 -8.90
C CYS A 85 -4.57 -13.20 -9.93
N HIS A 86 -3.84 -12.17 -10.34
CA HIS A 86 -2.71 -12.31 -11.24
C HIS A 86 -1.40 -12.15 -10.46
N ASP A 87 -0.56 -13.18 -10.48
CA ASP A 87 0.85 -13.07 -10.06
C ASP A 87 1.64 -12.36 -11.17
N ILE A 88 2.20 -11.19 -10.85
CA ILE A 88 2.84 -10.33 -11.86
C ILE A 88 4.35 -10.16 -11.63
N ALA A 89 4.85 -10.45 -10.43
CA ALA A 89 6.26 -10.28 -10.11
C ALA A 89 6.65 -10.96 -8.80
N HIS A 90 7.95 -11.24 -8.67
CA HIS A 90 8.56 -11.67 -7.42
C HIS A 90 9.69 -10.72 -7.04
N ILE A 91 9.61 -10.12 -5.85
CA ILE A 91 10.64 -9.22 -5.33
C ILE A 91 11.76 -10.08 -4.72
N PRO A 92 12.99 -10.03 -5.26
CA PRO A 92 14.08 -10.82 -4.73
C PRO A 92 14.57 -10.25 -3.40
N SER A 93 15.22 -11.10 -2.60
CA SER A 93 16.04 -10.64 -1.48
C SER A 93 17.37 -10.06 -1.98
N LEU A 94 18.09 -9.35 -1.11
CA LEU A 94 19.50 -9.06 -1.39
C LEU A 94 20.25 -10.39 -1.59
N PRO A 95 21.16 -10.48 -2.58
CA PRO A 95 21.88 -11.72 -2.86
C PRO A 95 22.76 -12.12 -1.68
N ASP A 96 23.03 -13.42 -1.54
CA ASP A 96 23.87 -13.93 -0.45
C ASP A 96 25.29 -13.34 -0.47
N SER A 97 25.82 -13.06 -1.66
CA SER A 97 27.11 -12.38 -1.88
C SER A 97 27.11 -10.89 -1.52
N PHE A 98 25.98 -10.31 -1.10
CA PHE A 98 25.88 -8.87 -0.81
C PHE A 98 26.84 -8.43 0.30
N GLN A 99 27.07 -9.25 1.33
CA GLN A 99 28.04 -8.89 2.38
C GLN A 99 29.47 -8.90 1.85
N ASP A 100 29.85 -9.94 1.11
CA ASP A 100 31.18 -10.09 0.54
C ASP A 100 31.50 -8.94 -0.39
N PHE A 101 30.57 -8.59 -1.29
CA PHE A 101 30.67 -7.42 -2.17
C PHE A 101 30.93 -6.13 -1.38
N ILE A 102 30.20 -5.88 -0.29
CA ILE A 102 30.41 -4.66 0.51
C ILE A 102 31.76 -4.69 1.25
N CYS A 103 32.18 -5.86 1.75
CA CYS A 103 33.48 -6.03 2.38
C CYS A 103 34.62 -5.79 1.40
N GLU A 104 34.53 -6.30 0.17
CA GLU A 104 35.52 -6.03 -0.89
C GLU A 104 35.62 -4.54 -1.22
N GLN A 105 34.48 -3.85 -1.33
CA GLN A 105 34.46 -2.44 -1.73
C GLN A 105 34.86 -1.47 -0.60
N ARG A 106 34.64 -1.83 0.67
CA ARG A 106 34.76 -0.90 1.80
C ARG A 106 35.70 -1.38 2.92
N GLY A 107 36.08 -2.65 2.92
CA GLY A 107 36.90 -3.29 3.95
C GLY A 107 36.14 -3.77 5.20
N PHE A 108 34.82 -3.54 5.28
CA PHE A 108 34.01 -3.96 6.43
C PHE A 108 32.52 -4.15 6.07
N PRO A 109 31.82 -5.09 6.73
CA PRO A 109 30.48 -5.53 6.35
C PRO A 109 29.42 -4.43 6.45
N ALA A 110 28.36 -4.54 5.66
CA ALA A 110 27.24 -3.61 5.72
C ALA A 110 26.55 -3.69 7.09
N ASP A 111 26.32 -2.54 7.73
CA ASP A 111 25.51 -2.49 8.93
C ASP A 111 24.01 -2.68 8.61
N ALA A 112 23.18 -2.87 9.63
CA ALA A 112 21.74 -3.07 9.44
C ALA A 112 21.08 -1.90 8.69
N ARG A 113 21.59 -0.66 8.87
CA ARG A 113 21.04 0.54 8.26
C ARG A 113 21.29 0.57 6.75
N LEU A 114 22.50 0.24 6.32
CA LEU A 114 22.84 0.10 4.91
C LEU A 114 22.08 -1.06 4.26
N LYS A 115 21.97 -2.23 4.94
CA LYS A 115 21.15 -3.35 4.45
C LYS A 115 19.70 -2.92 4.22
N THR A 116 19.10 -2.22 5.17
CA THR A 116 17.73 -1.69 5.03
C THR A 116 17.63 -0.73 3.84
N HIS A 117 18.57 0.22 3.71
CA HIS A 117 18.58 1.14 2.56
C HIS A 117 18.64 0.41 1.21
N CYS A 118 19.53 -0.58 1.09
CA CYS A 118 19.64 -1.38 -0.13
C CYS A 118 18.37 -2.20 -0.42
N ARG A 119 17.68 -2.73 0.60
CA ARG A 119 16.37 -3.39 0.41
C ARG A 119 15.30 -2.43 -0.10
N HIS A 120 15.26 -1.20 0.43
CA HIS A 120 14.36 -0.16 -0.08
C HIS A 120 14.68 0.18 -1.55
N GLU A 121 15.95 0.35 -1.90
CA GLU A 121 16.34 0.60 -3.30
C GLU A 121 15.96 -0.58 -4.21
N LEU A 122 16.18 -1.83 -3.77
CA LEU A 122 15.82 -3.03 -4.52
C LEU A 122 14.32 -3.11 -4.79
N PHE A 123 13.49 -2.89 -3.76
CA PHE A 123 12.03 -2.88 -3.89
C PHE A 123 11.57 -1.89 -4.96
N HIS A 124 12.09 -0.64 -4.91
CA HIS A 124 11.72 0.39 -5.89
C HIS A 124 12.37 0.16 -7.26
N ALA A 125 13.50 -0.54 -7.35
CA ALA A 125 14.08 -0.95 -8.63
C ALA A 125 13.18 -1.97 -9.34
N VAL A 126 12.64 -2.97 -8.61
CA VAL A 126 11.68 -3.94 -9.16
C VAL A 126 10.44 -3.22 -9.70
N TRP A 127 9.87 -2.29 -8.92
CA TRP A 127 8.71 -1.52 -9.38
C TRP A 127 9.00 -0.65 -10.61
N ARG A 128 10.24 -0.14 -10.78
CA ARG A 128 10.61 0.57 -12.02
C ARG A 128 10.66 -0.35 -13.23
N VAL A 129 11.01 -1.63 -13.05
CA VAL A 129 10.95 -2.62 -14.12
C VAL A 129 9.49 -2.92 -14.49
N LEU A 130 8.57 -2.96 -13.52
CA LEU A 130 7.14 -3.18 -13.79
C LEU A 130 6.46 -1.95 -14.41
N LEU A 131 6.86 -0.75 -13.98
CA LEU A 131 6.39 0.53 -14.52
C LEU A 131 7.25 0.98 -15.71
N ASP A 132 7.46 0.07 -16.66
CA ASP A 132 8.29 0.29 -17.84
C ASP A 132 7.68 1.30 -18.83
N GLU A 133 8.42 1.60 -19.89
CA GLU A 133 7.97 2.53 -20.93
C GLU A 133 6.64 2.12 -21.58
N LYS A 134 6.38 0.80 -21.71
CA LYS A 134 5.12 0.30 -22.27
C LYS A 134 3.95 0.57 -21.34
N PHE A 135 4.13 0.32 -20.04
CA PHE A 135 3.14 0.66 -19.01
C PHE A 135 2.86 2.16 -19.01
N ILE A 136 3.90 3.00 -19.03
CA ILE A 136 3.73 4.46 -19.04
C ILE A 136 3.02 4.95 -20.30
N LYS A 137 3.34 4.36 -21.46
CA LYS A 137 2.64 4.65 -22.71
C LYS A 137 1.16 4.26 -22.62
N ALA A 138 0.84 3.08 -22.09
CA ALA A 138 -0.53 2.61 -21.87
C ALA A 138 -1.28 3.45 -20.82
N TYR A 139 -0.59 3.90 -19.77
CA TYR A 139 -1.15 4.77 -18.73
C TYR A 139 -1.54 6.13 -19.30
N LYS A 140 -0.67 6.73 -20.13
CA LYS A 140 -0.87 8.04 -20.72
C LYS A 140 -1.84 8.04 -21.89
N HIS A 141 -1.66 7.13 -22.84
CA HIS A 141 -2.36 7.13 -24.13
C HIS A 141 -3.48 6.09 -24.23
N GLY A 142 -3.58 5.19 -23.26
CA GLY A 142 -4.47 4.05 -23.32
C GLY A 142 -4.06 3.02 -24.39
N ILE A 143 -4.73 1.87 -24.34
CA ILE A 143 -4.57 0.77 -25.29
C ILE A 143 -5.92 0.46 -25.94
N LEU A 144 -5.92 0.11 -27.22
CA LEU A 144 -7.15 -0.28 -27.91
C LEU A 144 -7.44 -1.76 -27.64
N ILE A 145 -8.62 -2.03 -27.07
CA ILE A 145 -9.07 -3.39 -26.77
C ILE A 145 -10.46 -3.57 -27.39
N LYS A 146 -10.66 -4.68 -28.09
CA LYS A 146 -11.98 -5.13 -28.53
C LYS A 146 -12.64 -5.89 -27.38
N PHE A 147 -13.79 -5.40 -26.95
CA PHE A 147 -14.55 -5.98 -25.84
C PHE A 147 -15.47 -7.11 -26.34
N PRO A 148 -16.00 -7.95 -25.42
CA PRO A 148 -16.93 -9.03 -25.79
C PRO A 148 -18.22 -8.57 -26.48
N ASP A 149 -18.61 -7.31 -26.29
CA ASP A 149 -19.76 -6.68 -26.96
C ASP A 149 -19.45 -6.26 -28.41
N GLY A 150 -18.25 -6.56 -28.91
CA GLY A 150 -17.81 -6.24 -30.27
C GLY A 150 -17.23 -4.83 -30.43
N ASN A 151 -17.39 -3.95 -29.44
CA ASN A 151 -16.93 -2.56 -29.51
C ASN A 151 -15.44 -2.45 -29.16
N VAL A 152 -14.74 -1.57 -29.88
CA VAL A 152 -13.36 -1.21 -29.55
C VAL A 152 -13.36 -0.01 -28.62
N ARG A 153 -12.65 -0.11 -27.51
CA ARG A 153 -12.50 0.95 -26.52
C ARG A 153 -11.03 1.27 -26.30
N ARG A 154 -10.76 2.54 -25.99
CA ARG A 154 -9.44 2.97 -25.53
C ARG A 154 -9.41 2.87 -24.01
N VAL A 155 -8.63 1.91 -23.53
CA VAL A 155 -8.54 1.52 -22.13
C VAL A 155 -7.33 2.19 -21.49
N TYR A 156 -7.54 2.97 -20.43
CA TYR A 156 -6.50 3.66 -19.68
C TYR A 156 -6.23 2.93 -18.36
N LEU A 157 -4.97 2.59 -18.10
CA LEU A 157 -4.57 1.94 -16.85
C LEU A 157 -4.59 2.95 -15.70
N ARG A 158 -5.19 2.61 -14.56
CA ARG A 158 -5.15 3.45 -13.35
C ARG A 158 -4.89 2.60 -12.12
N ILE A 159 -3.87 2.97 -11.34
CA ILE A 159 -3.56 2.32 -10.07
C ILE A 159 -4.48 2.91 -9.01
N ILE A 160 -5.41 2.12 -8.49
CA ILE A 160 -6.41 2.59 -7.52
C ILE A 160 -5.99 2.24 -6.10
N THR A 161 -5.52 1.01 -5.87
CA THR A 161 -5.15 0.55 -4.53
C THR A 161 -3.86 -0.24 -4.53
N TYR A 162 -3.09 -0.10 -3.45
CA TYR A 162 -2.01 -1.00 -3.08
C TYR A 162 -2.19 -1.33 -1.60
N SER A 163 -2.54 -2.58 -1.31
CA SER A 163 -2.66 -3.12 0.04
C SER A 163 -1.44 -3.96 0.41
N ALA A 164 -0.97 -3.80 1.64
CA ALA A 164 0.04 -4.63 2.27
C ALA A 164 -0.08 -4.42 3.79
N ASP A 165 0.63 -5.19 4.59
CA ASP A 165 0.79 -4.92 6.02
C ASP A 165 1.75 -3.73 6.28
N TYR A 166 1.94 -3.36 7.54
CA TYR A 166 2.59 -2.10 7.90
C TYR A 166 4.06 -1.98 7.44
N PRO A 167 4.95 -2.96 7.68
CA PRO A 167 6.35 -2.86 7.26
C PRO A 167 6.50 -2.70 5.73
N GLU A 168 5.64 -3.35 4.97
CA GLU A 168 5.57 -3.38 3.51
C GLU A 168 4.99 -2.05 3.00
N LYS A 169 3.92 -1.55 3.63
CA LYS A 169 3.39 -0.19 3.39
C LYS A 169 4.43 0.89 3.60
N VAL A 170 5.28 0.74 4.62
CA VAL A 170 6.37 1.68 4.91
C VAL A 170 7.39 1.70 3.76
N LEU A 171 7.69 0.55 3.14
CA LEU A 171 8.54 0.45 1.95
C LEU A 171 7.89 1.12 0.74
N ILE A 172 6.62 0.83 0.47
CA ILE A 172 5.86 1.44 -0.63
C ILE A 172 5.76 2.95 -0.43
N ALA A 173 5.51 3.41 0.80
CA ALA A 173 5.37 4.83 1.15
C ALA A 173 6.71 5.58 1.17
N THR A 174 7.85 4.87 1.15
CA THR A 174 9.19 5.42 1.40
C THR A 174 9.27 6.23 2.69
N ILE A 175 8.77 5.64 3.77
CA ILE A 175 8.91 6.20 5.13
C ILE A 175 9.70 5.24 6.01
N ARG A 176 9.98 5.65 7.24
CA ARG A 176 10.71 4.87 8.24
C ARG A 176 9.75 4.01 9.03
N ASN A 177 10.11 2.75 9.20
CA ASN A 177 9.41 1.86 10.10
C ASN A 177 9.49 2.42 11.53
N LEU A 178 8.34 2.50 12.19
CA LEU A 178 8.20 3.05 13.53
C LEU A 178 8.80 4.48 13.70
N GLY A 179 8.77 5.29 12.63
CA GLY A 179 9.29 6.67 12.62
C GLY A 179 8.49 7.69 13.43
N THR A 180 8.90 8.97 13.38
CA THR A 180 8.22 10.08 14.06
C THR A 180 6.76 10.22 13.62
N CYS A 181 6.52 10.27 12.32
CA CYS A 181 5.22 10.17 11.68
C CYS A 181 5.01 8.75 11.15
N LEU A 182 4.11 7.99 11.78
CA LEU A 182 3.95 6.55 11.53
C LEU A 182 3.02 6.24 10.36
N CYS A 183 2.05 7.11 10.09
CA CYS A 183 1.02 6.85 9.11
C CYS A 183 1.58 6.98 7.67
N PRO A 184 1.32 6.00 6.78
CA PRO A 184 1.68 6.09 5.37
C PRO A 184 0.92 7.17 4.59
N ARG A 185 -0.20 7.69 5.11
CA ARG A 185 -1.07 8.66 4.41
C ARG A 185 -1.10 10.06 5.01
N CYS A 186 -0.61 10.25 6.24
CA CYS A 186 -0.62 11.55 6.91
C CYS A 186 0.60 11.75 7.82
N LEU A 187 0.78 12.97 8.29
CA LEU A 187 1.91 13.40 9.11
C LEU A 187 1.64 13.31 10.62
N VAL A 188 0.66 12.51 11.05
CA VAL A 188 0.38 12.30 12.48
C VAL A 188 1.61 11.76 13.19
N GLN A 189 2.01 12.43 14.26
CA GLN A 189 3.17 12.02 15.04
C GLN A 189 2.81 10.93 16.04
N ARG A 190 3.80 10.11 16.42
CA ARG A 190 3.62 8.97 17.34
C ARG A 190 2.90 9.34 18.65
N HIS A 191 3.27 10.46 19.27
CA HIS A 191 2.65 10.91 20.51
C HIS A 191 1.19 11.35 20.37
N GLN A 192 0.73 11.62 19.13
CA GLN A 192 -0.64 12.04 18.82
C GLN A 192 -1.56 10.83 18.61
N ILE A 193 -1.04 9.61 18.46
CA ILE A 193 -1.84 8.40 18.23
C ILE A 193 -2.86 8.16 19.33
N ARG A 194 -2.56 8.54 20.58
CA ARG A 194 -3.52 8.50 21.70
C ARG A 194 -4.81 9.30 21.47
N LYS A 195 -4.86 10.14 20.44
CA LYS A 195 -6.03 10.93 20.03
C LYS A 195 -6.87 10.24 18.96
N LEU A 196 -6.49 9.04 18.52
CA LEU A 196 -7.23 8.27 17.51
C LEU A 196 -8.70 8.13 17.93
N GLY A 197 -9.61 8.34 16.98
CA GLY A 197 -11.06 8.34 17.23
C GLY A 197 -11.63 9.69 17.65
N LEU A 198 -10.81 10.66 18.08
CA LEU A 198 -11.27 12.02 18.38
C LEU A 198 -11.45 12.84 17.08
N GLN A 199 -12.43 13.74 17.07
CA GLN A 199 -12.65 14.64 15.93
C GLN A 199 -11.41 15.48 15.57
N VAL A 200 -10.60 15.86 16.57
CA VAL A 200 -9.34 16.59 16.34
C VAL A 200 -8.32 15.77 15.55
N ASP A 201 -8.21 14.47 15.81
CA ASP A 201 -7.33 13.57 15.06
C ASP A 201 -7.88 13.36 13.65
N ALA A 202 -9.19 13.14 13.50
CA ALA A 202 -9.83 13.02 12.19
C ALA A 202 -9.60 14.27 11.30
N LYS A 203 -9.74 15.47 11.88
CA LYS A 203 -9.44 16.74 11.18
C LYS A 203 -7.95 16.83 10.84
N PHE A 204 -7.06 16.51 11.76
CA PHE A 204 -5.60 16.55 11.54
C PHE A 204 -5.17 15.63 10.40
N ARG A 205 -5.63 14.37 10.38
CA ARG A 205 -5.29 13.40 9.32
C ARG A 205 -5.76 13.85 7.94
N LYS A 206 -6.88 14.57 7.86
CA LYS A 206 -7.41 15.14 6.61
C LYS A 206 -6.62 16.35 6.14
N SER A 207 -6.22 17.26 7.05
CA SER A 207 -5.50 18.49 6.68
C SER A 207 -3.99 18.27 6.50
N HIS A 208 -3.40 17.29 7.18
CA HIS A 208 -1.97 16.99 7.15
C HIS A 208 -1.69 15.67 6.43
N ARG A 209 -2.32 15.47 5.29
CA ARG A 209 -2.05 14.32 4.41
C ARG A 209 -0.63 14.41 3.86
N ARG A 210 -0.03 13.25 3.62
CA ARG A 210 1.20 13.17 2.84
C ARG A 210 0.87 13.43 1.38
N PHE A 211 1.75 14.15 0.72
CA PHE A 211 1.61 14.49 -0.69
C PHE A 211 2.95 14.30 -1.41
N ASP A 212 2.89 13.80 -2.64
CA ASP A 212 4.06 13.69 -3.49
C ASP A 212 4.34 15.04 -4.18
N ASP A 213 4.87 16.00 -3.43
CA ASP A 213 5.26 17.33 -3.90
C ASP A 213 6.75 17.44 -4.27
N ASP A 214 7.10 18.57 -4.90
CA ASP A 214 8.47 18.89 -5.29
C ASP A 214 9.39 19.04 -4.08
N ASN A 215 8.88 19.54 -2.95
CA ASN A 215 9.66 19.68 -1.73
C ASN A 215 10.11 18.33 -1.18
N ARG A 216 9.21 17.34 -1.11
CA ARG A 216 9.51 15.95 -0.73
C ARG A 216 10.57 15.37 -1.66
N ARG A 217 10.39 15.51 -2.97
CA ARG A 217 11.36 15.05 -3.99
C ARG A 217 12.73 15.71 -3.81
N TYR A 218 12.75 17.03 -3.60
CA TYR A 218 13.97 17.78 -3.33
C TYR A 218 14.69 17.29 -2.08
N LEU A 219 13.98 17.12 -0.96
CA LEU A 219 14.56 16.63 0.31
C LEU A 219 15.17 15.24 0.15
N VAL A 220 14.48 14.33 -0.54
CA VAL A 220 14.99 12.98 -0.84
C VAL A 220 16.23 13.05 -1.71
N ASN A 221 16.21 13.83 -2.80
CA ASN A 221 17.37 13.97 -3.69
C ASN A 221 18.57 14.60 -2.98
N LYS A 222 18.35 15.61 -2.14
CA LYS A 222 19.42 16.23 -1.33
C LYS A 222 20.01 15.26 -0.32
N ALA A 223 19.17 14.44 0.33
CA ALA A 223 19.64 13.39 1.23
C ALA A 223 20.48 12.33 0.48
N ARG A 224 20.06 11.95 -0.73
CA ARG A 224 20.81 11.04 -1.61
C ARG A 224 22.14 11.62 -2.04
N HIS A 225 22.20 12.91 -2.40
CA HIS A 225 23.45 13.60 -2.72
C HIS A 225 24.46 13.49 -1.55
N PHE A 226 24.01 13.66 -0.30
CA PHE A 226 24.88 13.45 0.85
C PHE A 226 25.42 12.02 0.96
N ILE A 227 24.60 11.01 0.64
CA ILE A 227 24.97 9.59 0.73
C ILE A 227 25.93 9.21 -0.39
N TYR A 228 25.54 9.43 -1.64
CA TYR A 228 26.25 8.89 -2.80
C TYR A 228 27.44 9.75 -3.24
N GLU A 229 27.31 11.08 -3.17
CA GLU A 229 28.36 11.99 -3.66
C GLU A 229 29.26 12.49 -2.53
N ARG A 230 28.69 12.76 -1.34
CA ARG A 230 29.46 13.24 -0.17
C ARG A 230 29.87 12.13 0.80
N ARG A 231 29.63 10.86 0.45
CA ARG A 231 30.00 9.65 1.21
C ARG A 231 29.56 9.68 2.68
N LYS A 232 28.42 10.32 2.98
CA LYS A 232 27.85 10.33 4.34
C LYS A 232 27.06 9.05 4.58
N GLY A 233 27.05 8.59 5.84
CA GLY A 233 26.22 7.44 6.22
C GLY A 233 24.73 7.69 6.00
N VAL A 234 23.98 6.63 5.70
CA VAL A 234 22.51 6.66 5.44
C VAL A 234 21.73 7.33 6.58
N THR A 235 22.19 7.16 7.82
CA THR A 235 21.56 7.77 9.00
C THR A 235 22.40 8.89 9.61
N SER A 236 23.29 9.50 8.84
CA SER A 236 24.10 10.64 9.31
C SER A 236 23.24 11.82 9.74
N THR A 237 23.79 12.69 10.59
CA THR A 237 23.11 13.91 11.07
C THR A 237 22.56 14.76 9.92
N TRP A 238 23.30 14.87 8.82
CA TRP A 238 22.89 15.56 7.58
C TRP A 238 21.60 14.98 6.98
N VAL A 239 21.53 13.65 6.82
CA VAL A 239 20.34 12.97 6.28
C VAL A 239 19.17 13.04 7.26
N GLN A 240 19.46 12.91 8.56
CA GLN A 240 18.46 12.99 9.62
C GLN A 240 17.82 14.38 9.70
N ALA A 241 18.61 15.44 9.57
CA ALA A 241 18.12 16.82 9.59
C ALA A 241 17.10 17.08 8.47
N LEU A 242 17.23 16.42 7.31
CA LEU A 242 16.32 16.59 6.18
C LEU A 242 15.03 15.75 6.31
N LEU A 243 15.16 14.50 6.74
CA LEU A 243 14.10 13.50 6.54
C LEU A 243 13.39 13.04 7.82
N ARG A 244 13.98 13.26 9.00
CA ARG A 244 13.49 12.67 10.25
C ARG A 244 12.12 13.19 10.68
N SER A 245 11.87 14.49 10.53
CA SER A 245 10.65 15.14 11.01
C SER A 245 9.38 14.54 10.40
N THR A 246 9.44 14.12 9.14
CA THR A 246 8.32 13.52 8.39
C THR A 246 8.48 12.02 8.18
N SER A 247 9.44 11.38 8.85
CA SER A 247 9.81 9.96 8.70
C SER A 247 10.23 9.55 7.29
N LEU A 248 10.68 10.44 6.41
CA LEU A 248 11.10 10.04 5.07
C LEU A 248 12.40 9.21 5.12
N VAL A 249 12.63 8.44 4.05
CA VAL A 249 13.88 7.71 3.79
C VAL A 249 14.51 8.22 2.50
N PRO A 250 15.84 8.10 2.33
CA PRO A 250 16.56 8.63 1.16
C PRO A 250 16.40 7.73 -0.09
N THR A 251 15.19 7.25 -0.37
CA THR A 251 14.86 6.36 -1.49
C THR A 251 13.96 7.07 -2.47
N ILE A 252 14.31 7.00 -3.76
CA ILE A 252 13.44 7.50 -4.83
C ILE A 252 12.32 6.47 -5.06
N ASN A 253 11.09 6.91 -4.79
CA ASN A 253 9.89 6.11 -4.97
C ASN A 253 9.61 5.88 -6.46
N ALA A 254 9.45 4.63 -6.89
CA ALA A 254 9.22 4.26 -8.28
C ALA A 254 7.93 4.88 -8.86
N PHE A 255 6.83 4.83 -8.11
CA PHE A 255 5.55 5.42 -8.52
C PHE A 255 5.66 6.93 -8.66
N SER A 256 6.35 7.59 -7.74
CA SER A 256 6.64 9.02 -7.86
C SER A 256 7.44 9.32 -9.12
N SER A 257 8.58 8.66 -9.34
CA SER A 257 9.43 8.94 -10.51
C SER A 257 8.74 8.67 -11.84
N CYS A 258 7.89 7.65 -11.90
CA CYS A 258 7.25 7.22 -13.14
C CYS A 258 5.91 7.93 -13.41
N LEU A 259 5.15 8.28 -12.37
CA LEU A 259 3.75 8.69 -12.52
C LEU A 259 3.44 10.11 -12.01
N SER A 260 4.35 10.79 -11.30
CA SER A 260 4.08 12.14 -10.75
C SER A 260 3.70 13.15 -11.83
N ASN A 261 4.28 13.03 -13.03
CA ASN A 261 3.99 13.91 -14.17
C ASN A 261 2.55 13.80 -14.69
N PHE A 262 1.82 12.76 -14.28
CA PHE A 262 0.40 12.57 -14.58
C PHE A 262 -0.51 13.00 -13.41
N GLY A 263 0.03 13.68 -12.40
CA GLY A 263 -0.70 14.07 -11.20
C GLY A 263 -0.94 12.92 -10.20
N PHE A 264 -0.24 11.80 -10.36
CA PHE A 264 -0.42 10.65 -9.48
C PHE A 264 0.26 10.87 -8.12
N ASN A 265 -0.54 10.86 -7.04
CA ASN A 265 -0.05 10.89 -5.67
C ASN A 265 -0.03 9.47 -5.08
N TYR A 266 1.15 8.85 -5.03
CA TYR A 266 1.31 7.45 -4.59
C TYR A 266 0.91 7.20 -3.12
N PHE A 267 0.76 8.23 -2.29
CA PHE A 267 0.21 8.05 -0.94
C PHE A 267 -1.29 7.71 -0.94
N ASP A 268 -2.00 8.06 -2.02
CA ASP A 268 -3.45 7.89 -2.09
C ASP A 268 -3.86 6.46 -2.42
N MET A 269 -3.02 5.69 -3.12
CA MET A 269 -3.26 4.27 -3.39
C MET A 269 -3.10 3.37 -2.15
N LEU A 270 -2.42 3.83 -1.10
CA LEU A 270 -2.18 3.02 0.09
C LEU A 270 -3.49 2.81 0.86
N CYS A 271 -3.96 1.56 0.91
CA CYS A 271 -5.20 1.17 1.57
C CYS A 271 -4.91 0.31 2.81
N SER A 272 -5.77 0.41 3.83
CA SER A 272 -5.66 -0.46 5.01
C SER A 272 -5.92 -1.91 4.61
N ASP A 273 -5.11 -2.80 5.16
CA ASP A 273 -5.30 -4.24 4.98
C ASP A 273 -6.05 -4.71 6.22
N PHE A 274 -7.37 -4.83 6.13
CA PHE A 274 -8.18 -5.18 7.30
C PHE A 274 -7.81 -6.55 7.87
N MET A 275 -7.46 -7.50 7.00
CA MET A 275 -7.11 -8.86 7.40
C MET A 275 -5.80 -8.88 8.19
N HIS A 276 -4.74 -8.26 7.65
CA HIS A 276 -3.43 -8.28 8.31
C HIS A 276 -3.30 -7.25 9.44
N GLU A 277 -3.86 -6.04 9.28
CA GLU A 277 -3.72 -4.96 10.28
C GLU A 277 -4.72 -5.08 11.43
N PHE A 278 -5.90 -5.67 11.20
CA PHE A 278 -6.94 -5.78 12.24
C PHE A 278 -7.25 -7.23 12.61
N GLU A 279 -7.73 -8.08 11.69
CA GLU A 279 -8.26 -9.40 12.04
C GLU A 279 -7.20 -10.37 12.60
N LEU A 280 -6.08 -10.55 11.88
CA LEU A 280 -5.04 -11.51 12.24
C LEU A 280 -4.07 -10.97 13.31
N GLY A 281 -3.81 -9.66 13.30
CA GLY A 281 -2.94 -8.99 14.26
C GLY A 281 -3.67 -8.60 15.53
N GLU A 282 -4.27 -7.41 15.51
CA GLU A 282 -4.76 -6.72 16.72
C GLU A 282 -6.01 -7.36 17.33
N TRP A 283 -6.99 -7.77 16.52
CA TRP A 283 -8.23 -8.38 17.00
C TRP A 283 -7.96 -9.71 17.69
N LYS A 284 -7.13 -10.57 17.08
CA LYS A 284 -6.72 -11.83 17.70
C LYS A 284 -6.03 -11.59 19.04
N THR A 285 -5.13 -10.61 19.14
CA THR A 285 -4.45 -10.25 20.40
C THR A 285 -5.44 -9.73 21.44
N LEU A 286 -6.33 -8.81 21.06
CA LEU A 286 -7.36 -8.26 21.94
C LEU A 286 -8.30 -9.37 22.43
N LEU A 287 -8.82 -10.19 21.53
CA LEU A 287 -9.71 -11.30 21.86
C LEU A 287 -9.02 -12.28 22.82
N THR A 288 -7.76 -12.63 22.56
CA THR A 288 -6.97 -13.48 23.46
C THR A 288 -6.82 -12.84 24.85
N HIS A 289 -6.57 -11.53 24.91
CA HIS A 289 -6.46 -10.81 26.17
C HIS A 289 -7.81 -10.78 26.93
N LEU A 290 -8.91 -10.51 26.23
CA LEU A 290 -10.26 -10.53 26.80
C LEU A 290 -10.61 -11.93 27.34
N ILE A 291 -10.28 -12.99 26.61
CA ILE A 291 -10.46 -14.38 27.07
C ILE A 291 -9.65 -14.64 28.35
N ARG A 292 -8.40 -14.18 28.43
CA ARG A 292 -7.58 -14.29 29.65
C ARG A 292 -8.19 -13.54 30.83
N MET A 293 -8.79 -12.37 30.61
CA MET A 293 -9.53 -11.66 31.66
C MET A 293 -10.76 -12.44 32.12
N LEU A 294 -11.47 -13.11 31.21
CA LEU A 294 -12.60 -13.97 31.57
C LEU A 294 -12.15 -15.15 32.43
N PHE A 295 -11.03 -15.81 32.09
CA PHE A 295 -10.43 -16.86 32.94
C PHE A 295 -10.14 -16.35 34.36
N ALA A 296 -9.63 -15.13 34.50
CA ALA A 296 -9.34 -14.55 35.80
C ALA A 296 -10.59 -14.18 36.62
N LEU A 297 -11.74 -13.97 35.97
CA LEU A 297 -13.01 -13.60 36.62
C LEU A 297 -13.88 -14.81 36.99
N GLY A 298 -13.53 -16.02 36.54
CA GLY A 298 -14.24 -17.28 36.83
C GLY A 298 -14.48 -18.12 35.58
N GLU A 299 -14.30 -19.45 35.70
CA GLU A 299 -14.45 -20.39 34.57
C GLU A 299 -15.87 -20.40 33.98
N ASP A 300 -16.89 -20.05 34.76
CA ASP A 300 -18.30 -19.95 34.33
C ASP A 300 -18.51 -18.91 33.21
N ARG A 301 -17.64 -17.89 33.15
CA ARG A 301 -17.76 -16.80 32.18
C ARG A 301 -17.34 -17.19 30.78
N ILE A 302 -16.47 -18.19 30.63
CA ILE A 302 -16.04 -18.69 29.32
C ILE A 302 -17.08 -19.63 28.75
N SER A 303 -17.63 -20.55 29.57
CA SER A 303 -18.74 -21.40 29.15
C SER A 303 -19.91 -20.58 28.60
N ARG A 304 -20.23 -19.44 29.22
CA ARG A 304 -21.26 -18.49 28.74
C ARG A 304 -20.88 -17.75 27.45
N LEU A 305 -19.59 -17.54 27.19
CA LEU A 305 -19.14 -16.96 25.92
C LEU A 305 -19.25 -18.00 24.79
N ASP A 306 -18.84 -19.24 25.07
CA ASP A 306 -18.85 -20.36 24.13
C ASP A 306 -20.26 -20.82 23.77
N GLU A 307 -21.25 -20.63 24.65
CA GLU A 307 -22.68 -20.81 24.36
C GLU A 307 -23.15 -20.05 23.11
N ARG A 308 -22.48 -18.96 22.71
CA ARG A 308 -22.81 -18.20 21.49
C ARG A 308 -22.39 -18.89 20.20
N LEU A 309 -21.44 -19.83 20.28
CA LEU A 309 -20.95 -20.63 19.17
C LEU A 309 -21.65 -22.01 19.12
N ALA A 310 -22.39 -22.37 20.16
CA ALA A 310 -23.26 -23.53 20.12
C ALA A 310 -24.39 -23.25 19.10
N PRO A 311 -24.59 -24.13 18.09
CA PRO A 311 -25.75 -24.00 17.21
C PRO A 311 -27.01 -23.99 18.09
N SER A 312 -27.95 -23.12 17.76
CA SER A 312 -29.27 -23.06 18.39
C SER A 312 -30.08 -24.32 18.08
N ALA A 313 -29.66 -25.46 18.61
CA ALA A 313 -30.47 -26.64 18.73
C ALA A 313 -31.27 -26.49 20.02
N SER A 314 -32.60 -26.56 19.88
CA SER A 314 -33.62 -26.58 20.95
C SER A 314 -33.72 -25.34 21.85
N ARG A 315 -34.44 -24.32 21.37
CA ARG A 315 -35.53 -23.72 22.18
C ARG A 315 -36.85 -24.01 21.48
N LYS A 316 -37.36 -25.22 21.69
CA LYS A 316 -38.81 -25.47 21.76
C LYS A 316 -39.13 -25.64 23.25
N GLU A 317 -40.31 -25.14 23.61
CA GLU A 317 -40.89 -25.03 24.95
C GLU A 317 -40.51 -26.11 25.97
#